data_AF-A0A6P7H8S3-F1
#
_entry.id   AF-A0A6P7H8S3-F1
#
_cell.length_a   1.000
_cell.length_b   1.000
_cell.length_c   1.000
_cell.angle_alpha   90.00
_cell.angle_beta   90.00
_cell.angle_gamma   90.00
#
_symmetry.space_group_name_H-M   'P 1'
#
loop_
_entity.id
_entity.type
_entity.pdbx_description
1 polymer ?
#
loop_
_entity_poly.entity_id
_entity_poly.type
_entity_poly.pdbx_seq_one_letter_code
_entity_poly.pdbx_strand_id
1 'polypeptide(L)'
;MSSDDYPDDQNKKRPAENFDILQNSKKTHRTPTNISDEKLEKILYLMQEMKAEIKDEMKLIREDQKSYAMEMKKLKEENEELRKENEDIKAELTQIKQNMEWIDKEKRKNNIVLSGLNIDTRNQAGLKIATENFLQTNLQLEIHIRTVIKIGESHYLIQLYHGEDKQTVMENKYKLKNIEIKKSY
;
A
#
# COMPACT_ATOMS: atom_id res chain seq x y z
N MET A 1 11.84 10.00 -11.09
CA MET A 1 12.21 9.76 -12.49
C MET A 1 10.93 9.69 -13.29
N SER A 2 10.79 10.56 -14.30
CA SER A 2 9.64 10.67 -15.21
C SER A 2 9.41 9.38 -16.00
N SER A 3 8.17 9.18 -16.43
CA SER A 3 7.80 8.21 -17.47
C SER A 3 6.83 8.87 -18.46
N ASP A 4 7.13 10.12 -18.82
CA ASP A 4 6.72 10.68 -20.11
C ASP A 4 7.78 10.24 -21.11
N ASP A 5 7.53 9.15 -21.83
CA ASP A 5 8.27 8.79 -23.05
C ASP A 5 7.43 7.79 -23.86
N TYR A 6 6.29 8.28 -24.35
CA TYR A 6 5.72 7.75 -25.58
C TYR A 6 5.92 8.80 -26.66
N PRO A 7 6.68 8.51 -27.73
CA PRO A 7 6.80 9.45 -28.83
C PRO A 7 5.45 9.53 -29.56
N ASP A 8 4.86 10.71 -29.54
CA ASP A 8 3.73 11.14 -30.36
C ASP A 8 4.16 11.11 -31.84
N ASP A 9 3.88 9.99 -32.53
CA ASP A 9 4.17 9.82 -33.97
C ASP A 9 3.08 10.51 -34.82
N GLN A 10 2.85 11.79 -34.55
CA GLN A 10 2.03 12.68 -35.36
C GLN A 10 2.90 13.57 -36.25
N ASN A 11 3.54 12.98 -37.26
CA ASN A 11 3.78 13.57 -38.59
C ASN A 11 4.84 12.79 -39.39
N LYS A 12 4.53 11.58 -39.82
CA LYS A 12 5.14 11.03 -41.04
C LYS A 12 4.13 11.07 -42.16
N LYS A 13 4.10 12.20 -42.88
CA LYS A 13 3.65 12.21 -44.27
C LYS A 13 4.49 11.18 -45.00
N ARG A 14 3.91 10.02 -45.31
CA ARG A 14 4.55 9.04 -46.19
C ARG A 14 4.88 9.78 -47.48
N PRO A 15 6.12 9.73 -47.98
CA PRO A 15 6.40 10.22 -49.31
C PRO A 15 5.49 9.43 -50.25
N ALA A 16 4.85 10.14 -51.19
CA ALA A 16 4.13 9.50 -52.29
C ALA A 16 5.18 8.71 -53.09
N GLU A 17 5.36 7.45 -52.75
CA GLU A 17 6.07 6.51 -53.60
C GLU A 17 5.21 6.35 -54.85
N ASN A 18 5.60 7.07 -55.90
CA ASN A 18 5.20 6.79 -57.26
C ASN A 18 5.57 5.32 -57.54
N PHE A 19 4.60 4.43 -57.35
CA PHE A 19 4.65 3.08 -57.90
C PHE A 19 4.37 3.15 -59.41
N ASP A 20 5.26 3.82 -60.16
CA ASP A 20 5.37 3.65 -61.62
C ASP A 20 6.17 2.37 -61.94
N ILE A 21 5.78 1.27 -61.31
CA ILE A 21 6.28 -0.08 -61.61
C ILE A 21 5.17 -0.85 -62.32
N LEU A 22 4.66 -0.30 -63.42
CA LEU A 22 3.82 -1.07 -64.34
C LEU A 22 3.88 -0.55 -65.79
N GLN A 23 5.05 -0.09 -66.25
CA GLN A 23 5.22 0.37 -67.64
C GLN A 23 5.82 -0.67 -68.58
N ASN A 24 6.02 -1.93 -68.15
CA ASN A 24 6.45 -3.02 -69.04
C ASN A 24 5.74 -4.37 -68.73
N SER A 25 4.42 -4.36 -68.56
CA SER A 25 3.66 -5.62 -68.69
C SER A 25 3.55 -5.95 -70.17
N LYS A 26 4.17 -7.05 -70.60
CA LYS A 26 3.89 -7.66 -71.91
C LYS A 26 2.38 -7.68 -72.11
N LYS A 27 1.91 -7.19 -73.26
CA LYS A 27 0.50 -7.31 -73.66
C LYS A 27 0.17 -8.80 -73.76
N THR A 28 -0.29 -9.39 -72.66
CA THR A 28 -0.96 -10.69 -72.72
C THR A 28 -2.26 -10.42 -73.46
N HIS A 29 -2.38 -10.96 -74.67
CA HIS A 29 -3.68 -11.08 -75.31
C HIS A 29 -4.64 -11.71 -74.29
N ARG A 30 -5.60 -10.92 -73.79
CA ARG A 30 -6.76 -11.50 -73.12
C ARG A 30 -7.51 -12.24 -74.22
N THR A 31 -7.33 -13.55 -74.29
CA THR A 31 -8.32 -14.41 -74.93
C THR A 31 -9.66 -14.10 -74.27
N PRO A 32 -10.75 -13.84 -75.03
CA PRO A 32 -12.07 -13.70 -74.44
C PRO A 32 -12.44 -15.07 -73.87
N THR A 33 -12.23 -15.25 -72.57
CA THR A 33 -12.73 -16.43 -71.88
C THR A 33 -14.25 -16.27 -71.83
N ASN A 34 -14.96 -16.93 -72.74
CA ASN A 34 -16.42 -17.07 -72.66
C ASN A 34 -16.73 -17.90 -71.41
N ILE A 35 -16.86 -17.23 -70.26
CA ILE A 35 -17.43 -17.82 -69.06
C ILE A 35 -18.89 -18.11 -69.42
N SER A 36 -19.32 -19.36 -69.32
CA SER A 36 -20.71 -19.72 -69.57
C SER A 36 -21.62 -19.01 -68.57
N ASP A 37 -22.80 -18.59 -69.02
CA ASP A 37 -23.77 -17.89 -68.16
C ASP A 37 -24.08 -18.68 -66.88
N GLU A 38 -24.08 -20.02 -66.95
CA GLU A 38 -24.23 -20.93 -65.81
C GLU A 38 -23.11 -20.80 -64.76
N LYS A 39 -21.86 -20.59 -65.18
CA LYS A 39 -20.74 -20.33 -64.25
C LYS A 39 -20.86 -18.95 -63.62
N LEU A 40 -21.35 -17.96 -64.37
CA LEU A 40 -21.59 -16.61 -63.88
C LEU A 40 -22.69 -16.60 -62.80
N GLU A 41 -23.78 -17.35 -63.04
CA GLU A 41 -24.90 -17.51 -62.11
C GLU A 41 -24.45 -18.22 -60.82
N LYS A 42 -23.63 -19.28 -60.93
CA LYS A 42 -23.06 -19.96 -59.77
C LYS A 42 -22.14 -19.05 -58.93
N ILE A 43 -21.34 -18.20 -59.58
CA ILE A 43 -20.50 -17.21 -58.89
C ILE A 43 -21.39 -16.18 -58.18
N LEU A 44 -22.43 -15.69 -58.85
CA LEU A 44 -23.35 -14.71 -58.28
C LEU A 44 -24.07 -15.27 -57.04
N TYR A 45 -24.51 -16.52 -57.09
CA TYR A 45 -25.12 -17.23 -55.96
C TYR A 45 -24.17 -17.30 -54.77
N LEU A 46 -22.93 -17.77 -54.98
CA LEU A 46 -21.91 -17.83 -53.92
C LEU A 46 -21.60 -16.46 -53.33
N MET A 47 -21.54 -15.40 -54.16
CA MET A 47 -21.34 -14.03 -53.67
C MET A 47 -22.51 -13.53 -52.82
N GLN A 48 -23.75 -13.93 -53.13
CA GLN A 48 -24.92 -13.59 -52.33
C GLN A 48 -24.92 -14.32 -50.98
N GLU A 49 -24.55 -15.60 -50.98
CA GLU A 49 -24.40 -16.41 -49.76
C GLU A 49 -23.32 -15.84 -48.84
N MET A 50 -22.11 -15.60 -49.37
CA MET A 50 -21.02 -14.95 -48.63
C MET A 50 -21.42 -13.56 -48.10
N LYS A 51 -22.19 -12.78 -48.87
CA LYS A 51 -22.68 -11.47 -48.42
C LYS A 51 -23.64 -11.60 -47.25
N ALA A 52 -24.48 -12.65 -47.23
CA ALA A 52 -25.38 -12.91 -46.12
C ALA A 52 -24.60 -13.32 -44.86
N GLU A 53 -23.64 -14.23 -44.98
CA GLU A 53 -22.76 -14.67 -43.88
C GLU A 53 -21.99 -13.49 -43.26
N ILE A 54 -21.34 -12.68 -44.10
CA ILE A 54 -20.60 -11.49 -43.63
C ILE A 54 -21.53 -10.52 -42.88
N LYS A 55 -22.79 -10.36 -43.34
CA LYS A 55 -23.75 -9.47 -42.69
C LYS A 55 -24.14 -9.99 -41.31
N ASP A 56 -24.30 -11.30 -41.16
CA ASP A 56 -24.63 -11.94 -39.89
C ASP A 56 -23.45 -11.89 -38.91
N GLU A 57 -22.23 -12.17 -39.38
CA GLU A 57 -21.00 -11.99 -38.57
C GLU A 57 -20.83 -10.53 -38.11
N MET A 58 -21.05 -9.55 -39.00
CA MET A 58 -20.99 -8.13 -38.64
C MET A 58 -22.03 -7.76 -37.57
N LYS A 59 -23.19 -8.43 -37.54
CA LYS A 59 -24.21 -8.20 -36.52
C LYS A 59 -23.75 -8.73 -35.16
N LEU A 60 -23.22 -9.95 -35.13
CA LEU A 60 -22.66 -10.56 -33.92
C LEU A 60 -21.51 -9.73 -33.35
N ILE A 61 -20.56 -9.31 -34.20
CA ILE A 61 -19.43 -8.46 -33.78
C ILE A 61 -19.92 -7.15 -33.14
N ARG A 62 -20.98 -6.54 -33.67
CA ARG A 62 -21.55 -5.30 -33.10
C ARG A 62 -22.21 -5.55 -31.75
N GLU A 63 -22.83 -6.71 -31.56
CA GLU A 63 -23.44 -7.09 -30.28
C GLU A 63 -22.35 -7.33 -29.23
N ASP A 64 -21.30 -8.06 -29.58
CA ASP A 64 -20.13 -8.28 -28.72
C ASP A 64 -19.45 -6.96 -28.33
N GLN A 65 -19.22 -6.07 -29.31
CA GLN A 65 -18.63 -4.74 -29.05
C GLN A 65 -19.46 -3.91 -28.07
N LYS A 66 -20.80 -3.98 -28.16
CA LYS A 66 -21.67 -3.31 -27.19
C LYS A 66 -21.54 -3.93 -25.81
N SER A 67 -21.48 -5.26 -25.72
CA SER A 67 -21.32 -5.95 -24.44
C SER A 67 -19.99 -5.58 -23.79
N TYR A 68 -18.89 -5.65 -24.53
CA TYR A 68 -17.58 -5.25 -24.04
C TYR A 68 -17.53 -3.79 -23.58
N ALA A 69 -18.20 -2.88 -24.31
CA ALA A 69 -18.27 -1.48 -23.91
C ALA A 69 -19.00 -1.30 -22.57
N MET A 70 -20.07 -2.08 -22.32
CA MET A 70 -20.78 -2.06 -21.03
C MET A 70 -19.93 -2.62 -19.89
N GLU A 71 -19.27 -3.76 -20.10
CA GLU A 71 -18.37 -4.36 -19.10
C GLU A 71 -17.20 -3.44 -18.76
N MET A 72 -16.59 -2.82 -19.78
CA MET A 72 -15.50 -1.87 -19.59
C MET A 72 -15.95 -0.64 -18.78
N LYS A 73 -17.21 -0.20 -18.96
CA LYS A 73 -17.77 0.89 -18.17
C LYS A 73 -17.94 0.48 -16.70
N LYS A 74 -18.51 -0.70 -16.44
CA LYS A 74 -18.69 -1.23 -15.08
C LYS A 74 -17.35 -1.41 -14.37
N LEU A 75 -16.36 -2.00 -15.04
CA LEU A 75 -15.02 -2.17 -14.47
C LEU A 75 -14.36 -0.84 -14.12
N LYS A 76 -14.58 0.22 -14.90
CA LYS A 76 -14.09 1.56 -14.56
C LYS A 76 -14.79 2.15 -13.33
N GLU A 77 -16.11 1.95 -13.21
CA GLU A 77 -16.89 2.39 -12.05
C GLU A 77 -16.43 1.65 -10.78
N GLU A 78 -16.35 0.31 -10.82
CA GLU A 78 -15.87 -0.51 -9.71
C GLU A 78 -14.44 -0.17 -9.29
N ASN A 79 -13.54 0.08 -10.24
CA ASN A 79 -12.16 0.43 -9.92
C ASN A 79 -12.05 1.82 -9.26
N GLU A 80 -12.90 2.77 -9.66
CA GLU A 80 -12.94 4.09 -9.00
C GLU A 80 -13.50 3.99 -7.58
N GLU A 81 -14.51 3.15 -7.35
CA GLU A 81 -15.03 2.86 -6.00
C GLU A 81 -13.97 2.20 -5.11
N LEU A 82 -13.30 1.16 -5.62
CA LEU A 82 -12.20 0.50 -4.91
C LEU A 82 -11.04 1.44 -4.60
N ARG A 83 -10.76 2.41 -5.48
CA ARG A 83 -9.72 3.41 -5.23
C ARG A 83 -10.09 4.32 -4.07
N LYS A 84 -11.35 4.79 -4.02
CA LYS A 84 -11.86 5.61 -2.91
C LYS A 84 -11.85 4.84 -1.59
N GLU A 85 -12.36 3.61 -1.58
CA GLU A 85 -12.36 2.77 -0.38
C GLU A 85 -10.93 2.53 0.13
N ASN A 86 -9.97 2.29 -0.77
CA ASN A 86 -8.56 2.17 -0.40
C ASN A 86 -7.97 3.46 0.19
N GLU A 87 -8.36 4.63 -0.30
CA GLU A 87 -7.93 5.92 0.25
C GLU A 87 -8.50 6.13 1.65
N ASP A 88 -9.79 5.83 1.85
CA ASP A 88 -10.47 5.94 3.14
C ASP A 88 -9.84 4.99 4.18
N ILE A 89 -9.63 3.72 3.83
CA ILE A 89 -8.97 2.74 4.70
C ILE A 89 -7.56 3.20 5.10
N LYS A 90 -6.78 3.76 4.16
CA LYS A 90 -5.44 4.28 4.45
C LYS A 90 -5.49 5.46 5.42
N ALA A 91 -6.48 6.36 5.29
CA ALA A 91 -6.67 7.48 6.19
C ALA A 91 -7.01 7.00 7.61
N GLU A 92 -7.97 6.08 7.74
CA GLU A 92 -8.35 5.49 9.02
C GLU A 92 -7.18 4.76 9.69
N LEU A 93 -6.43 3.96 8.93
CA LEU A 93 -5.27 3.23 9.45
C LEU A 93 -4.18 4.19 9.96
N THR A 94 -3.99 5.33 9.29
CA THR A 94 -3.07 6.37 9.75
C THR A 94 -3.53 6.99 11.07
N GLN A 95 -4.82 7.29 11.18
CA GLN A 95 -5.40 7.83 12.42
C GLN A 95 -5.30 6.83 13.58
N ILE A 96 -5.57 5.55 13.34
CA ILE A 96 -5.44 4.48 14.34
C ILE A 96 -3.99 4.38 14.82
N LYS A 97 -3.00 4.42 13.92
CA LYS A 97 -1.58 4.41 14.30
C LYS A 97 -1.21 5.59 15.18
N GLN A 98 -1.63 6.80 14.82
CA GLN A 98 -1.38 8.00 15.61
C GLN A 98 -2.01 7.92 16.99
N ASN A 99 -3.26 7.45 17.07
CA ASN A 99 -3.96 7.24 18.33
C ASN A 99 -3.25 6.19 19.20
N MET A 100 -2.79 5.09 18.60
CA MET A 100 -2.04 4.05 19.31
C MET A 100 -0.73 4.60 19.87
N GLU A 101 0.04 5.36 19.07
CA GLU A 101 1.26 6.02 19.55
C GLU A 101 0.98 7.01 20.69
N TRP A 102 -0.10 7.77 20.60
CA TRP A 102 -0.51 8.70 21.66
C TRP A 102 -0.88 7.95 22.95
N ILE A 103 -1.68 6.89 22.85
CA ILE A 103 -2.04 6.03 24.00
C ILE A 103 -0.79 5.41 24.62
N ASP A 104 0.15 4.91 23.81
CA ASP A 104 1.38 4.30 24.31
C ASP A 104 2.32 5.33 24.96
N LYS A 105 2.33 6.57 24.48
CA LYS A 105 3.04 7.69 25.13
C LYS A 105 2.40 8.03 26.46
N GLU A 106 1.08 8.19 26.52
CA GLU A 106 0.36 8.49 27.76
C GLU A 106 0.51 7.36 28.79
N LYS A 107 0.42 6.09 28.39
CA LYS A 107 0.65 4.92 29.28
C LYS A 107 2.06 4.87 29.86
N ARG A 108 3.07 5.34 29.12
CA ARG A 108 4.49 5.34 29.54
C ARG A 108 4.93 6.66 30.19
N LYS A 109 4.10 7.69 30.12
CA LYS A 109 4.42 9.06 30.55
C LYS A 109 4.93 9.10 31.98
N ASN A 110 4.27 8.39 32.90
CA ASN A 110 4.62 8.36 34.33
C ASN A 110 5.43 7.11 34.73
N ASN A 111 6.00 6.39 33.75
CA ASN A 111 6.78 5.20 34.03
C ASN A 111 8.29 5.52 34.05
N ILE A 112 9.00 4.85 34.96
CA ILE A 112 10.45 4.84 35.07
C ILE A 112 10.94 3.40 35.01
N VAL A 113 12.05 3.17 34.34
CA VAL A 113 12.77 1.89 34.41
C VAL A 113 13.93 2.09 35.37
N LEU A 114 13.96 1.31 36.44
CA LEU A 114 15.05 1.31 37.41
C LEU A 114 15.89 0.06 37.22
N SER A 115 17.17 0.26 36.97
CA SER A 115 18.11 -0.82 36.71
C SER A 115 19.18 -0.90 37.80
N GLY A 116 19.74 -2.09 38.03
CA GLY A 116 20.86 -2.29 38.96
C GLY A 116 20.46 -2.63 40.39
N LEU A 117 19.17 -2.69 40.71
CA LEU A 117 18.70 -3.20 42.01
C LEU A 117 18.54 -4.71 41.99
N ASN A 118 18.92 -5.38 43.08
CA ASN A 118 18.59 -6.79 43.27
C ASN A 118 17.68 -6.92 44.50
N ILE A 119 16.37 -6.90 44.26
CA ILE A 119 15.35 -7.07 45.29
C ILE A 119 14.90 -8.53 45.24
N ASP A 120 15.27 -9.30 46.27
CA ASP A 120 14.86 -10.70 46.41
C ASP A 120 13.51 -10.78 47.12
N THR A 121 12.46 -10.32 46.43
CA THR A 121 11.10 -10.38 46.96
C THR A 121 10.12 -10.68 45.84
N ARG A 122 9.35 -11.76 46.01
CA ARG A 122 8.28 -12.16 45.07
C ARG A 122 6.96 -11.42 45.31
N ASN A 123 6.83 -10.75 46.46
CA ASN A 123 5.64 -9.99 46.83
C ASN A 123 5.69 -8.56 46.25
N GLN A 124 4.63 -8.19 45.52
CA GLN A 124 4.48 -6.86 44.94
C GLN A 124 4.47 -5.72 45.98
N ALA A 125 3.86 -5.94 47.15
CA ALA A 125 3.84 -4.94 48.22
C ALA A 125 5.25 -4.70 48.79
N GLY A 126 6.01 -5.78 49.02
CA GLY A 126 7.40 -5.68 49.47
C GLY A 126 8.30 -5.04 48.42
N LEU A 127 8.07 -5.33 47.14
CA LEU A 127 8.79 -4.70 46.03
C LEU A 127 8.54 -3.18 45.96
N LYS A 128 7.30 -2.76 46.17
CA LYS A 128 6.93 -1.34 46.23
C LYS A 128 7.65 -0.64 47.40
N ILE A 129 7.55 -1.18 48.61
CA ILE A 129 8.20 -0.60 49.81
C ILE A 129 9.72 -0.54 49.66
N ALA A 130 10.35 -1.61 49.15
CA ALA A 130 11.80 -1.64 48.92
C ALA A 130 12.24 -0.56 47.90
N THR A 131 11.43 -0.35 46.87
CA THR A 131 11.70 0.68 45.84
C THR A 131 11.50 2.10 46.40
N GLU A 132 10.43 2.33 47.19
CA GLU A 132 10.20 3.62 47.87
C GLU A 132 11.35 3.95 48.81
N ASN A 133 11.75 3.01 49.68
CA ASN A 133 12.88 3.17 50.59
C ASN A 133 14.19 3.44 49.84
N PHE A 134 14.42 2.77 48.71
CA PHE A 134 15.61 3.01 47.89
C PHE A 134 15.64 4.45 47.35
N LEU A 135 14.53 4.92 46.78
CA LEU A 135 14.46 6.27 46.22
C LEU A 135 14.56 7.33 47.33
N GLN A 136 13.91 7.12 48.47
CA GLN A 136 14.00 8.02 49.61
C GLN A 136 15.42 8.09 50.18
N THR A 137 16.11 6.94 50.33
CA THR A 137 17.46 6.91 50.90
C THR A 137 18.50 7.52 49.96
N ASN A 138 18.43 7.19 48.67
CA ASN A 138 19.51 7.53 47.73
C ASN A 138 19.28 8.83 46.98
N LEU A 139 18.02 9.20 46.73
CA LEU A 139 17.68 10.46 46.05
C LEU A 139 17.19 11.54 47.01
N GLN A 140 16.81 11.17 48.24
CA GLN A 140 16.13 12.05 49.20
C GLN A 140 14.82 12.60 48.65
N LEU A 141 14.08 11.75 47.93
CA LEU A 141 12.80 12.09 47.31
C LEU A 141 11.70 11.22 47.90
N GLU A 142 10.60 11.85 48.29
CA GLU A 142 9.34 11.18 48.62
C GLU A 142 8.51 11.08 47.34
N ILE A 143 8.27 9.86 46.86
CA ILE A 143 7.68 9.60 45.54
C ILE A 143 6.47 8.69 45.69
N HIS A 144 5.38 9.03 45.00
CA HIS A 144 4.15 8.27 45.06
C HIS A 144 4.14 7.19 43.99
N ILE A 145 4.55 5.98 44.37
CA ILE A 145 4.55 4.82 43.48
C ILE A 145 3.16 4.20 43.42
N ARG A 146 2.62 4.05 42.21
CA ARG A 146 1.39 3.29 41.96
C ARG A 146 1.69 1.80 41.95
N THR A 147 2.64 1.37 41.14
CA THR A 147 2.95 -0.04 40.90
C THR A 147 4.43 -0.22 40.62
N VAL A 148 5.02 -1.33 41.09
CA VAL A 148 6.34 -1.80 40.66
C VAL A 148 6.22 -3.20 40.09
N ILE A 149 6.84 -3.43 38.93
CA ILE A 149 6.85 -4.72 38.24
C ILE A 149 8.30 -5.08 37.94
N LYS A 150 8.73 -6.27 38.35
CA LYS A 150 10.03 -6.82 37.95
C LYS A 150 9.94 -7.31 36.50
N ILE A 151 10.71 -6.71 35.60
CA ILE A 151 10.73 -7.04 34.17
C ILE A 151 11.99 -7.82 33.75
N GLY A 152 13.01 -7.86 34.62
CA GLY A 152 14.23 -8.64 34.43
C GLY A 152 14.96 -8.87 35.75
N GLU A 153 16.11 -9.54 35.72
CA GLU A 153 16.85 -9.91 36.95
C GLU A 153 17.16 -8.71 37.84
N SER A 154 17.61 -7.62 37.21
CA SER A 154 17.95 -6.34 37.84
C SER A 154 17.18 -5.14 37.28
N HIS A 155 16.03 -5.37 36.62
CA HIS A 155 15.25 -4.33 35.95
C HIS A 155 13.81 -4.28 36.47
N TYR A 156 13.36 -3.09 36.85
CA TYR A 156 12.02 -2.86 37.39
C TYR A 156 11.35 -1.73 36.64
N LEU A 157 10.08 -1.94 36.27
CA LEU A 157 9.20 -0.91 35.77
C LEU A 157 8.42 -0.33 36.95
N ILE A 158 8.61 0.97 37.18
CA ILE A 158 7.94 1.73 38.23
C ILE A 158 6.92 2.63 37.56
N GLN A 159 5.66 2.49 37.94
CA GLN A 159 4.59 3.40 37.53
C GLN A 159 4.30 4.38 38.66
N LEU A 160 4.40 5.67 38.37
CA LEU A 160 4.16 6.76 39.31
C LEU A 160 2.71 7.27 39.15
N TYR A 161 2.15 7.83 40.23
CA TYR A 161 0.85 8.49 40.15
C TYR A 161 0.93 9.79 39.33
N HIS A 162 2.00 10.56 39.51
CA HIS A 162 2.16 11.89 38.94
C HIS A 162 3.39 11.98 38.03
N GLY A 163 3.29 12.81 37.00
CA GLY A 163 4.42 13.09 36.10
C GLY A 163 5.50 13.97 36.74
N GLU A 164 5.13 14.77 37.73
CA GLU A 164 6.06 15.60 38.51
C GLU A 164 7.07 14.74 39.27
N ASP A 165 6.61 13.67 39.92
CA ASP A 165 7.48 12.67 40.56
C ASP A 165 8.47 12.05 39.57
N LYS A 166 8.05 11.85 38.31
CA LYS A 166 8.97 11.36 37.29
C LYS A 166 10.05 12.40 36.98
N GLN A 167 9.65 13.64 36.81
CA GLN A 167 10.57 14.73 36.49
C GLN A 167 11.61 14.89 37.60
N THR A 168 11.20 14.90 38.87
CA THR A 168 12.10 15.03 40.01
C THR A 168 13.09 13.86 40.10
N VAL A 169 12.63 12.62 39.87
CA VAL A 169 13.53 11.45 39.79
C VAL A 169 14.54 11.61 38.66
N MET A 170 14.09 11.99 37.46
CA MET A 170 14.95 12.13 36.29
C MET A 170 15.98 13.25 36.44
N GLU A 171 15.63 14.33 37.14
CA GLU A 171 16.55 15.43 37.49
C GLU A 171 17.58 15.01 38.54
N ASN A 172 17.21 14.18 39.52
CA ASN A 172 18.09 13.75 40.60
C ASN A 172 18.86 12.46 40.31
N LYS A 173 18.62 11.79 39.17
CA LYS A 173 19.23 10.50 38.81
C LYS A 173 20.76 10.51 38.83
N TYR A 174 21.40 11.66 38.66
CA TYR A 174 22.87 11.77 38.71
C TYR A 174 23.44 11.34 40.07
N LYS A 175 22.68 11.47 41.16
CA LYS A 175 23.05 11.03 42.50
C LYS A 175 23.26 9.51 42.56
N LEU A 176 22.62 8.75 41.66
CA LEU A 176 22.74 7.29 41.59
C LEU A 176 24.03 6.81 40.92
N LYS A 177 24.79 7.69 40.25
CA LYS A 177 26.00 7.29 39.50
C LYS A 177 27.13 6.76 40.40
N ASN A 178 27.15 7.17 41.65
CA ASN A 178 28.23 6.87 42.60
C ASN A 178 27.88 5.76 43.59
N ILE A 179 26.69 5.16 43.47
CA ILE A 179 26.29 4.04 44.32
C ILE A 179 26.96 2.79 43.73
N GLU A 180 27.82 2.12 44.51
CA GLU A 180 28.59 0.92 44.14
C GLU A 180 27.70 -0.33 43.99
N ILE A 181 26.61 -0.23 43.25
CA ILE A 181 25.78 -1.35 42.85
C ILE A 181 25.80 -1.33 41.33
N LYS A 182 26.58 -2.24 40.73
CA LYS A 182 26.78 -2.46 39.28
C LYS A 182 25.93 -1.54 38.38
N LYS A 183 26.44 -0.33 38.12
CA LYS A 183 25.89 0.69 37.19
C LYS A 183 24.35 0.73 37.15
N SER A 184 23.72 1.27 38.19
CA SER A 184 22.31 1.68 38.13
C SER A 184 22.13 2.91 37.24
N TYR A 185 21.16 2.86 36.32
CA TYR A 185 20.77 3.93 35.39
C TYR A 185 19.30 4.30 35.55
#